data_AF-A0A0N4XB00-F1
#
_entry.id   AF-A0A0N4XB00-F1
#
_cell.length_a   1.000
_cell.length_b   1.000
_cell.length_c   1.000
_cell.angle_alpha   90.00
_cell.angle_beta   90.00
_cell.angle_gamma   90.00
#
_symmetry.space_group_name_H-M   'P 1'
#
loop_
_entity.id
_entity.type
_entity.pdbx_description
1 polymer ?
#
loop_
_entity_poly.entity_id
_entity_poly.type
_entity_poly.pdbx_seq_one_letter_code
_entity_poly.pdbx_strand_id
1 'polypeptide(L)'
;MDIVFAINTEGMSKTAFDSVVGAISQFADDVDLAPDVTRFGLIYGNKEIVVPLTLGGYQEKEHMKEQMRRVSFTEDSSSDGVSIYDPVKQQFSMFPRKDSSKIAIVVGRQLKRYGPSE
;
A
#
# COMPACT_ATOMS: atom_id res chain seq x y z
N MET A 1 9.59 11.98 -4.00
CA MET A 1 9.23 10.63 -4.47
C MET A 1 7.86 10.21 -3.93
N ASP A 2 7.07 9.48 -4.69
CA ASP A 2 5.77 8.96 -4.27
C ASP A 2 5.82 7.43 -4.27
N ILE A 3 5.56 6.81 -3.12
CA ILE A 3 5.59 5.36 -2.94
C ILE A 3 4.21 4.88 -2.53
N VAL A 4 3.66 3.90 -3.26
CA VAL A 4 2.44 3.20 -2.85
C VAL A 4 2.81 1.76 -2.52
N PHE A 5 2.62 1.38 -1.27
CA PHE A 5 2.69 0.00 -0.82
C PHE A 5 1.34 -0.68 -1.05
N ALA A 6 1.37 -1.85 -1.68
CA ALA A 6 0.20 -2.63 -1.98
C ALA A 6 0.39 -4.05 -1.45
N ILE A 7 -0.50 -4.53 -0.59
CA ILE A 7 -0.43 -5.88 -0.01
C ILE A 7 -1.58 -6.70 -0.60
N ASN A 8 -1.27 -7.62 -1.53
CA ASN A 8 -2.22 -8.63 -1.97
C ASN A 8 -2.37 -9.66 -0.85
N THR A 9 -3.56 -9.72 -0.26
CA THR A 9 -3.83 -10.58 0.89
C THR A 9 -4.32 -11.97 0.52
N GLU A 10 -4.40 -12.32 -0.78
CA GLU A 10 -4.80 -13.66 -1.27
C GLU A 10 -3.93 -14.76 -0.62
N GLY A 11 -4.55 -15.56 0.25
CA GLY A 11 -3.89 -16.61 1.00
C GLY A 11 -2.86 -16.13 2.04
N MET A 12 -2.81 -14.85 2.38
CA MET A 12 -1.87 -14.34 3.38
C MET A 12 -2.39 -14.62 4.79
N SER A 13 -1.53 -15.15 5.67
CA SER A 13 -1.84 -15.29 7.10
C SER A 13 -1.76 -13.95 7.82
N LYS A 14 -2.46 -13.79 8.94
CA LYS A 14 -2.39 -12.57 9.76
C LYS A 14 -0.96 -12.21 10.18
N THR A 15 -0.18 -13.19 10.64
CA THR A 15 1.21 -12.96 11.08
C THR A 15 2.10 -12.42 9.95
N ALA A 16 1.94 -12.95 8.74
CA ALA A 16 2.67 -12.47 7.56
C ALA A 16 2.25 -11.04 7.21
N PHE A 17 0.96 -10.74 7.23
CA PHE A 17 0.44 -9.40 6.99
C PHE A 17 0.99 -8.39 8.02
N ASP A 18 0.91 -8.70 9.31
CA ASP A 18 1.42 -7.84 10.39
C ASP A 18 2.93 -7.60 10.23
N SER A 19 3.69 -8.61 9.79
CA SER A 19 5.13 -8.49 9.53
C SER A 19 5.41 -7.54 8.37
N VAL A 20 4.62 -7.58 7.29
CA VAL A 20 4.75 -6.66 6.14
C VAL A 20 4.41 -5.23 6.57
N VAL A 21 3.32 -5.02 7.30
CA VAL A 21 2.96 -3.69 7.83
C VAL A 21 4.05 -3.15 8.76
N GLY A 22 4.60 -4.00 9.62
CA GLY A 22 5.74 -3.65 10.48
C GLY A 22 6.97 -3.23 9.68
N ALA A 23 7.33 -3.99 8.63
CA ALA A 23 8.45 -3.65 7.76
C ALA A 23 8.25 -2.31 7.02
N ILE A 24 7.03 -2.02 6.55
CA ILE A 24 6.69 -0.73 5.92
C ILE A 24 6.82 0.41 6.94
N SER A 25 6.37 0.19 8.18
CA SER A 25 6.47 1.18 9.25
C SER A 25 7.92 1.45 9.65
N GLN A 26 8.77 0.43 9.66
CA GLN A 26 10.20 0.58 9.89
C GLN A 26 10.90 1.25 8.71
N PHE A 27 10.55 0.92 7.47
CA PHE A 27 11.08 1.60 6.29
C PHE A 27 10.74 3.10 6.28
N ALA A 28 9.54 3.46 6.74
CA ALA A 28 9.16 4.85 6.95
C ALA A 28 10.08 5.57 7.95
N ASP A 29 10.76 4.85 8.85
CA ASP A 29 11.72 5.43 9.79
C ASP A 29 12.99 5.91 9.11
N ASP A 30 13.42 5.24 8.05
CA ASP A 30 14.66 5.52 7.32
C ASP A 30 14.47 6.50 6.15
N VAL A 31 13.24 6.92 5.87
CA VAL A 31 12.89 7.81 4.76
C VAL A 31 12.43 9.17 5.30
N ASP A 32 12.84 10.24 4.60
CA ASP A 32 12.37 11.60 4.85
C ASP A 32 10.94 11.78 4.33
N LEU A 33 9.99 11.54 5.25
CA LEU A 33 8.56 11.61 4.98
C LEU A 33 8.02 13.00 5.24
N ALA A 34 7.74 13.70 4.15
CA ALA A 34 7.09 14.99 4.17
C ALA A 34 6.19 15.14 2.95
N PRO A 35 5.09 15.92 3.03
CA PRO A 35 4.20 16.16 1.90
C PRO A 35 4.89 16.71 0.65
N ASP A 36 6.06 17.32 0.76
CA ASP A 36 6.87 17.88 -0.32
C ASP A 36 8.11 17.03 -0.66
N VAL A 37 8.58 16.15 0.22
CA VAL A 37 9.72 15.25 -0.01
C VAL A 37 9.25 13.87 -0.48
N THR A 38 8.96 12.96 0.45
CA THR A 38 8.48 11.60 0.16
C THR A 38 7.07 11.37 0.69
N ARG A 39 6.17 10.94 -0.20
CA ARG A 39 4.78 10.60 0.13
C ARG A 39 4.57 9.10 0.10
N PHE A 40 3.93 8.56 1.12
CA PHE A 40 3.53 7.16 1.19
C PHE A 40 2.03 7.01 1.02
N GLY A 41 1.63 5.90 0.40
CA GLY A 41 0.28 5.35 0.47
C GLY A 41 0.36 3.86 0.82
N LEU A 42 -0.69 3.36 1.46
CA LEU A 42 -0.84 1.95 1.78
C LEU A 42 -2.22 1.48 1.33
N ILE A 43 -2.22 0.38 0.59
CA ILE A 43 -3.41 -0.32 0.12
C ILE A 43 -3.24 -1.80 0.46
N TYR A 44 -4.30 -2.47 0.87
CA TYR A 44 -4.29 -3.92 1.00
C TYR A 44 -5.63 -4.52 0.63
N GLY A 45 -5.62 -5.79 0.24
CA GLY A 45 -6.85 -6.52 -0.01
C GLY A 45 -6.68 -7.68 -0.97
N ASN A 46 -7.79 -8.39 -1.16
CA ASN A 46 -7.93 -9.49 -2.10
C ASN A 46 -9.24 -9.28 -2.86
N LYS A 47 -10.38 -9.64 -2.25
CA LYS A 47 -11.71 -9.38 -2.79
C LYS A 47 -12.17 -7.94 -2.56
N GLU A 48 -11.96 -7.44 -1.34
CA GLU A 48 -12.22 -6.06 -0.95
C GLU A 48 -10.89 -5.33 -0.79
N ILE A 49 -10.81 -4.13 -1.38
CA ILE A 49 -9.62 -3.29 -1.31
C ILE A 49 -9.83 -2.22 -0.24
N VAL A 50 -8.90 -2.16 0.70
CA VAL A 50 -8.87 -1.17 1.78
C VAL A 50 -7.70 -0.22 1.55
N VAL A 51 -7.97 1.08 1.68
CA VAL A 51 -6.97 2.15 1.58
C VAL A 51 -6.82 2.82 2.94
N PRO A 52 -6.04 2.25 3.88
CA PRO A 52 -5.85 2.82 5.20
C PRO A 52 -5.06 4.14 5.17
N LEU A 53 -4.21 4.33 4.16
CA LEU A 53 -3.40 5.54 4.00
C LEU A 53 -3.41 5.95 2.54
N THR A 54 -4.10 7.04 2.23
CA THR A 54 -4.01 7.65 0.89
C THR A 54 -2.64 8.28 0.68
N LEU A 55 -2.22 8.38 -0.58
CA LEU A 55 -0.91 8.92 -0.94
C LEU A 55 -0.73 10.37 -0.43
N GLY A 56 0.12 10.54 0.59
CA GLY A 56 0.33 11.84 1.23
C GLY A 56 -0.84 12.32 2.11
N GLY A 57 -1.76 11.43 2.48
CA GLY A 57 -2.92 11.69 3.34
C GLY A 57 -2.62 11.88 4.83
N TYR A 58 -1.42 12.33 5.17
CA TYR A 58 -0.95 12.54 6.53
C TYR A 58 -0.21 13.88 6.63
N GLN A 59 -0.24 14.48 7.81
CA GLN A 59 0.42 15.77 8.06
C GLN A 59 1.89 15.57 8.39
N GLU A 60 2.17 14.60 9.27
CA GLU A 60 3.50 14.29 9.78
C GLU A 60 3.68 12.77 9.92
N LYS A 61 4.92 12.33 10.13
CA LYS A 61 5.32 10.91 10.22
C LYS A 61 4.58 10.19 11.36
N GLU A 62 4.37 10.86 12.48
CA GLU A 62 3.65 10.36 13.64
C GLU A 62 2.19 10.05 13.29
N HIS A 63 1.50 10.96 12.59
CA HIS A 63 0.13 10.74 12.14
C HIS A 63 0.05 9.54 11.19
N MET A 64 1.01 9.42 10.25
CA MET A 64 1.09 8.26 9.38
C MET A 64 1.26 6.95 10.19
N LYS A 65 2.14 6.93 11.19
CA LYS A 65 2.34 5.77 12.07
C LYS A 65 1.08 5.40 12.84
N GLU A 66 0.31 6.38 13.31
CA GLU A 66 -0.96 6.14 13.98
C GLU A 66 -2.00 5.49 13.05
N GLN A 67 -2.10 5.94 11.80
CA GLN A 67 -2.96 5.30 10.80
C GLN A 67 -2.50 3.86 10.53
N MET A 68 -1.19 3.63 10.41
CA MET A 68 -0.63 2.29 10.24
C MET A 68 -0.92 1.35 11.41
N ARG A 69 -0.91 1.84 12.66
CA ARG A 69 -1.25 1.04 13.86
C ARG A 69 -2.71 0.59 13.89
N ARG A 70 -3.60 1.30 13.19
CA ARG A 70 -5.03 0.96 13.08
C ARG A 70 -5.31 -0.06 11.98
N VAL A 71 -4.33 -0.33 11.13
CA VAL A 71 -4.46 -1.36 10.08
C VAL A 71 -4.67 -2.71 10.76
N SER A 72 -5.74 -3.37 10.37
CA SER A 72 -6.07 -4.71 10.84
C SER A 72 -6.52 -5.55 9.67
N PHE A 73 -6.15 -6.82 9.73
CA PHE A 73 -6.44 -7.80 8.70
C PHE A 73 -6.99 -9.05 9.35
N THR A 74 -8.10 -9.51 8.77
CA THR A 74 -8.68 -10.82 9.03
C THR A 74 -8.39 -11.68 7.82
N GLU A 75 -7.95 -12.90 8.05
CA GLU A 75 -7.60 -13.83 6.98
C GLU A 75 -8.79 -14.04 6.03
N ASP A 76 -8.53 -13.88 4.75
CA ASP A 76 -9.50 -14.05 3.68
C ASP A 76 -9.09 -15.24 2.82
N SER A 77 -9.95 -16.26 2.77
CA SER A 77 -9.79 -17.46 1.95
C SER A 77 -10.52 -17.37 0.60
N SER A 78 -11.02 -16.19 0.24
CA SER A 78 -11.69 -15.97 -1.05
C SER A 78 -10.74 -16.18 -2.22
N SER A 79 -11.21 -16.87 -3.25
CA SER A 79 -10.45 -17.13 -4.49
C SER A 79 -10.83 -16.19 -5.64
N ASP A 80 -11.89 -15.39 -5.47
CA ASP A 80 -12.40 -14.38 -6.40
C ASP A 80 -11.79 -12.99 -6.14
N GLY A 81 -10.46 -12.95 -6.01
CA GLY A 81 -9.71 -11.70 -5.80
C GLY A 81 -9.79 -10.73 -6.97
N VAL A 82 -9.71 -9.43 -6.68
CA VAL A 82 -9.61 -8.36 -7.67
C VAL A 82 -8.17 -7.89 -7.85
N SER A 83 -7.89 -7.19 -8.95
CA SER A 83 -6.56 -6.65 -9.23
C SER A 83 -6.22 -5.52 -8.25
N ILE A 84 -5.12 -5.68 -7.50
CA ILE A 84 -4.60 -4.62 -6.62
C ILE A 84 -3.92 -3.48 -7.41
N TYR A 85 -3.64 -3.69 -8.71
CA TYR A 85 -2.94 -2.72 -9.54
C TYR A 85 -3.79 -1.48 -9.86
N ASP A 86 -5.10 -1.63 -10.06
CA ASP A 86 -5.97 -0.51 -10.42
C ASP A 86 -6.12 0.51 -9.26
N PRO A 87 -6.34 0.08 -8.01
CA PRO A 87 -6.27 0.97 -6.85
C PRO A 87 -4.92 1.70 -6.71
N VAL A 88 -3.80 1.02 -7.01
CA VAL A 88 -2.47 1.65 -6.99
C VAL A 88 -2.36 2.75 -8.05
N LYS A 89 -2.77 2.47 -9.30
CA LYS A 89 -2.80 3.49 -10.36
C LYS A 89 -3.72 4.65 -9.99
N GLN A 90 -4.84 4.36 -9.34
CA GLN A 90 -5.79 5.36 -8.88
C GLN A 90 -5.17 6.31 -7.84
N GLN A 91 -4.34 5.83 -6.91
CA GLN A 91 -3.63 6.71 -5.95
C GLN A 91 -2.77 7.75 -6.68
N PHE A 92 -1.96 7.34 -7.65
CA PHE A 92 -1.12 8.28 -8.41
C PHE A 92 -1.92 9.27 -9.27
N SER A 93 -3.11 8.86 -9.72
CA SER A 93 -4.00 9.70 -10.52
C SER A 93 -4.78 10.70 -9.67
N MET A 94 -5.22 10.30 -8.47
CA MET A 94 -5.95 11.16 -7.53
C MET A 94 -5.05 12.17 -6.83
N PHE A 95 -3.78 11.82 -6.61
CA PHE A 95 -2.80 12.65 -5.90
C PHE A 95 -1.60 12.98 -6.80
N PRO A 96 -1.80 13.67 -7.94
CA PRO A 96 -0.75 13.89 -8.91
C PRO A 96 0.35 14.81 -8.36
N ARG A 97 1.60 14.45 -8.65
CA ARG A 97 2.77 15.31 -8.47
C ARG A 97 3.65 15.21 -9.72
N LYS A 98 3.85 16.36 -10.38
CA LYS A 98 4.40 16.45 -11.74
C LYS A 98 5.83 15.90 -11.83
N ASP A 99 6.67 16.28 -10.87
CA ASP A 99 8.11 15.99 -10.90
C ASP A 99 8.53 14.91 -9.90
N SER A 100 7.57 14.08 -9.44
CA SER A 100 7.86 12.95 -8.56
C SER A 100 8.06 11.64 -9.31
N SER A 101 9.10 10.90 -8.93
CA SER A 101 9.20 9.46 -9.20
C SER A 101 8.02 8.74 -8.54
N LYS A 102 7.35 7.86 -9.28
CA LYS A 102 6.19 7.06 -8.83
C LYS A 102 6.63 5.61 -8.70
N ILE A 103 6.58 5.06 -7.50
CA ILE A 103 7.04 3.71 -7.19
C ILE A 103 5.90 2.93 -6.56
N ALA A 104 5.58 1.77 -7.13
CA ALA A 104 4.65 0.82 -6.52
C ALA A 104 5.43 -0.38 -5.99
N ILE A 105 5.27 -0.69 -4.71
CA ILE A 105 5.85 -1.89 -4.07
C ILE A 105 4.68 -2.82 -3.76
N VAL A 106 4.58 -3.91 -4.51
CA VAL A 106 3.52 -4.90 -4.35
C VAL A 106 4.06 -6.13 -3.62
N VAL A 107 3.43 -6.49 -2.51
CA VAL A 107 3.78 -7.64 -1.67
C VAL A 107 2.62 -8.62 -1.66
N GLY A 108 2.89 -9.91 -1.83
CA GLY A 108 1.87 -10.95 -1.81
C GLY A 108 2.48 -12.33 -1.92
N ARG A 109 1.75 -13.37 -1.50
CA ARG A 109 2.23 -14.77 -1.62
C ARG A 109 2.28 -15.20 -3.09
N GLN A 110 1.27 -14.82 -3.86
CA GLN A 110 1.24 -14.96 -5.31
C GLN A 110 0.87 -13.62 -5.93
N LEU A 111 1.75 -13.11 -6.79
CA LEU A 111 1.47 -11.92 -7.57
C LEU A 111 1.13 -12.36 -8.99
N LYS A 112 -0.16 -12.28 -9.33
CA LYS A 112 -0.59 -12.44 -10.72
C LYS A 112 0.03 -11.27 -11.50
N ARG A 113 0.88 -11.56 -12.48
CA ARG A 113 1.36 -10.55 -13.42
C ARG A 113 0.16 -10.11 -14.26
N TYR A 114 -0.46 -9.01 -13.90
CA TYR A 114 -1.37 -8.31 -14.81
C TYR A 114 -0.52 -7.54 -15.81
N GLY A 115 -0.07 -8.24 -16.87
CA GLY A 115 0.34 -7.59 -18.11
C GLY A 115 -0.89 -7.01 -18.81
N PRO A 116 -0.73 -6.04 -19.73
CA PRO A 116 -1.84 -5.68 -20.60
C PRO A 116 -2.37 -6.95 -21.27
N SER A 117 -3.69 -7.14 -21.24
CA SER A 117 -4.33 -8.09 -22.15
C SER A 117 -3.97 -7.63 -23.57
N GLU A 118 -3.21 -8.45 -24.29
CA GLU A 118 -3.04 -8.27 -25.74
C GLU A 118 -4.40 -8.33 -26.46
#